data_AF-A0A974YEF9-F1
#
_entry.id   AF-A0A974YEF9-F1
#
_cell.length_a   1.000
_cell.length_b   1.000
_cell.length_c   1.000
_cell.angle_alpha   90.00
_cell.angle_beta   90.00
_cell.angle_gamma   90.00
#
_symmetry.space_group_name_H-M   'P 1'
#
loop_
_entity.id
_entity.type
_entity.pdbx_description
1 polymer ?
#
loop_
_entity_poly.entity_id
_entity_poly.type
_entity_poly.pdbx_seq_one_letter_code
_entity_poly.pdbx_strand_id
1 'polypeptide(L)'
;MNQQFEAVQKLGKDSFDATVKAFEVASTGTNAIVVETTDYAKKSFQQSASTFEKLVGVKSLDKVIEVQTDYVKSAYEGFVAQSAKTRELYAKLAQDSFAPFGALYSAAQATFAAAKPATRAK
;
A
#
# COMPACT_ATOMS: atom_id res chain seq x y z
N MET A 1 -5.96 28.31 33.04
CA MET A 1 -5.49 26.95 33.38
C MET A 1 -6.38 25.87 32.77
N ASN A 2 -7.72 26.01 32.76
CA ASN A 2 -8.63 25.02 32.14
C ASN A 2 -8.47 24.84 30.61
N GLN A 3 -8.33 25.93 29.83
CA GLN A 3 -8.21 25.83 28.36
C GLN A 3 -6.95 25.06 27.89
N GLN A 4 -5.83 25.20 28.61
CA GLN A 4 -4.60 24.46 28.30
C GLN A 4 -4.75 22.96 28.61
N PHE A 5 -5.45 22.62 29.70
CA PHE A 5 -5.78 21.24 30.04
C PHE A 5 -6.73 20.59 29.02
N GLU A 6 -7.78 21.30 28.61
CA GLU A 6 -8.70 20.86 27.56
C GLU A 6 -7.99 20.67 26.21
N ALA A 7 -7.06 21.56 25.85
CA ALA A 7 -6.28 21.45 24.62
C ALA A 7 -5.34 20.23 24.64
N VAL A 8 -4.67 19.96 25.77
CA VAL A 8 -3.83 18.77 25.95
C VAL A 8 -4.67 17.48 25.93
N GLN A 9 -5.84 17.48 26.59
CA GLN A 9 -6.76 16.36 26.57
C GLN A 9 -7.30 16.08 25.16
N LYS A 10 -7.64 17.12 24.40
CA LYS A 10 -8.05 17.03 23.00
C LYS A 10 -6.92 16.48 22.13
N LEU A 11 -5.69 16.97 22.31
CA LEU A 11 -4.53 16.46 21.59
C LEU A 11 -4.29 14.97 21.86
N GLY A 12 -4.46 14.52 23.11
CA GLY A 12 -4.39 13.11 23.47
C GLY A 12 -5.45 12.26 22.75
N LYS A 13 -6.69 12.75 22.69
CA LYS A 13 -7.76 12.10 21.92
C LYS A 13 -7.47 12.06 20.42
N ASP A 14 -7.07 13.18 19.84
CA ASP A 14 -6.74 13.28 18.42
C ASP A 14 -5.56 12.35 18.06
N SER A 15 -4.60 12.16 18.98
CA SER A 15 -3.47 11.22 18.81
C SER A 15 -3.93 9.76 18.79
N PHE A 16 -4.85 9.40 19.69
CA PHE A 16 -5.44 8.06 19.71
C PHE A 16 -6.24 7.79 18.43
N ASP A 17 -7.11 8.73 18.04
CA ASP A 17 -7.93 8.63 16.83
C ASP A 17 -7.05 8.55 15.56
N ALA A 18 -5.93 9.30 15.51
CA ALA A 18 -4.95 9.21 14.42
C ALA A 18 -4.25 7.83 14.35
N THR A 19 -3.92 7.25 15.50
CA THR A 19 -3.29 5.92 15.59
C THR A 19 -4.26 4.83 15.12
N VAL A 20 -5.51 4.87 15.56
CA VAL A 20 -6.55 3.93 15.12
C VAL A 20 -6.76 4.01 13.61
N LYS A 21 -6.84 5.22 13.05
CA LYS A 21 -6.95 5.43 11.60
C LYS A 21 -5.74 4.89 10.85
N ALA A 22 -4.53 5.15 11.34
CA ALA A 22 -3.30 4.62 10.74
C ALA A 22 -3.31 3.08 10.71
N PHE A 23 -3.79 2.44 11.78
CA PHE A 23 -3.93 0.99 11.86
C PHE A 23 -4.97 0.44 10.87
N GLU A 24 -6.14 1.06 10.78
CA GLU A 24 -7.20 0.66 9.83
C GLU A 24 -6.73 0.72 8.38
N VAL A 25 -6.04 1.81 8.03
CA VAL A 25 -5.42 2.00 6.73
C VAL A 25 -4.35 0.95 6.47
N ALA A 26 -3.48 0.69 7.46
CA ALA A 26 -2.42 -0.29 7.32
C ALA A 26 -2.97 -1.71 7.09
N SER A 27 -4.03 -2.08 7.82
CA SER A 27 -4.74 -3.34 7.64
C SER A 27 -5.36 -3.45 6.24
N THR A 28 -6.01 -2.38 5.77
CA THR A 28 -6.61 -2.33 4.42
C THR A 28 -5.56 -2.45 3.32
N GLY A 29 -4.44 -1.73 3.42
CA GLY A 29 -3.35 -1.83 2.46
C GLY A 29 -2.69 -3.20 2.45
N THR A 30 -2.55 -3.84 3.61
CA THR A 30 -2.06 -5.22 3.72
C THR A 30 -3.00 -6.21 3.02
N ASN A 31 -4.32 -6.08 3.23
CA ASN A 31 -5.30 -6.91 2.54
C ASN A 31 -5.24 -6.73 1.02
N ALA A 32 -5.03 -5.50 0.53
CA ALA A 32 -4.86 -5.24 -0.90
C ALA A 32 -3.63 -5.97 -1.48
N ILE A 33 -2.51 -6.00 -0.74
CA ILE A 33 -1.30 -6.75 -1.15
C ILE A 33 -1.58 -8.26 -1.20
N VAL A 34 -2.30 -8.80 -0.21
CA VAL A 34 -2.67 -10.22 -0.17
C VAL A 34 -3.55 -10.58 -1.36
N VAL A 35 -4.57 -9.77 -1.67
CA VAL A 35 -5.45 -9.98 -2.82
C VAL A 35 -4.66 -9.97 -4.13
N GLU A 36 -3.85 -8.94 -4.36
CA GLU A 36 -3.05 -8.82 -5.59
C GLU A 36 -2.07 -10.00 -5.75
N THR A 37 -1.43 -10.44 -4.67
CA THR A 37 -0.52 -11.59 -4.70
C THR A 37 -1.26 -12.88 -5.05
N THR A 38 -2.45 -13.07 -4.48
CA THR A 38 -3.30 -14.25 -4.74
C THR A 38 -3.79 -14.26 -6.18
N ASP A 39 -4.22 -13.11 -6.70
CA ASP A 39 -4.68 -12.96 -8.09
C ASP A 39 -3.55 -13.24 -9.07
N TYR A 40 -2.33 -12.76 -8.81
CA TYR A 40 -1.16 -13.06 -9.62
C TYR A 40 -0.81 -14.56 -9.61
N ALA A 41 -0.87 -15.21 -8.44
CA ALA A 41 -0.64 -16.64 -8.32
C ALA A 41 -1.66 -17.44 -9.15
N LYS A 42 -2.95 -17.08 -9.06
CA LYS A 42 -4.03 -17.69 -9.85
C LYS A 42 -3.79 -17.51 -11.35
N LYS A 43 -3.43 -16.31 -11.79
CA LYS A 43 -3.12 -16.02 -13.21
C LYS A 43 -1.92 -16.83 -13.70
N SER A 44 -0.86 -16.90 -12.91
CA SER A 44 0.35 -17.68 -13.22
C SER A 44 0.06 -19.18 -13.37
N PHE A 45 -0.82 -19.71 -12.51
CA PHE A 45 -1.27 -21.09 -12.61
C PHE A 45 -2.08 -21.34 -13.89
N GLN A 46 -3.06 -20.48 -14.19
CA GLN A 46 -3.86 -20.56 -15.41
C GLN A 46 -3.00 -20.49 -16.68
N GLN A 47 -1.99 -19.61 -16.69
CA GLN A 47 -1.06 -19.49 -17.81
C GLN A 47 -0.22 -20.77 -17.99
N SER A 48 0.27 -21.36 -16.90
CA SER A 48 1.01 -22.62 -16.93
C SER A 48 0.14 -23.77 -17.43
N ALA A 49 -1.10 -23.88 -16.95
CA ALA A 49 -2.05 -24.90 -17.39
C ALA A 49 -2.35 -24.78 -18.90
N SER A 50 -2.64 -23.56 -19.38
CA SER A 50 -2.87 -23.32 -20.81
C SER A 50 -1.63 -23.64 -21.66
N THR A 51 -0.43 -23.34 -21.15
CA THR A 51 0.82 -23.68 -21.85
C THR A 51 1.01 -25.19 -21.94
N PHE A 52 0.73 -25.91 -20.86
CA PHE A 52 0.79 -27.36 -20.85
C PHE A 52 -0.20 -27.99 -21.85
N GLU A 53 -1.45 -27.53 -21.87
CA GLU A 53 -2.45 -27.98 -22.85
C GLU A 53 -1.98 -27.77 -24.29
N LYS A 54 -1.40 -26.60 -24.59
CA LYS A 54 -0.82 -26.30 -25.91
C LYS A 54 0.37 -27.22 -26.24
N LEU A 55 1.27 -27.43 -25.28
CA LEU A 55 2.45 -28.30 -25.47
C LEU A 55 2.05 -29.75 -25.77
N VAL A 56 1.03 -30.28 -25.09
CA VAL A 56 0.50 -31.63 -25.35
C VAL A 56 -0.14 -31.73 -26.74
N GLY A 57 -0.70 -30.65 -27.26
CA GLY A 57 -1.38 -30.62 -28.57
C GLY A 57 -0.46 -30.47 -29.79
N VAL A 58 0.78 -30.02 -29.62
CA VAL A 58 1.70 -29.75 -30.74
C VAL A 58 2.53 -30.97 -31.12
N LYS A 59 2.81 -31.14 -32.43
CA LYS A 59 3.52 -32.31 -32.99
C LYS A 59 4.89 -32.00 -33.60
N SER A 60 5.32 -30.74 -33.61
CA SER A 60 6.59 -30.32 -34.18
C SER A 60 7.38 -29.44 -33.23
N LEU A 61 8.71 -29.49 -33.34
CA LEU A 61 9.61 -28.70 -32.50
C LEU A 61 9.43 -27.19 -32.70
N ASP A 62 9.18 -26.74 -33.93
CA ASP A 62 8.93 -25.32 -34.22
C ASP A 62 7.73 -24.78 -33.42
N LYS A 63 6.68 -25.60 -33.29
CA LYS A 63 5.47 -25.23 -32.52
C LYS A 63 5.70 -25.29 -31.00
N VAL A 64 6.56 -26.19 -30.53
CA VAL A 64 7.01 -26.18 -29.12
C VAL A 64 7.76 -24.89 -28.80
N ILE A 65 8.66 -24.45 -29.68
CA ILE A 65 9.42 -23.21 -29.51
C ILE A 65 8.49 -21.99 -29.50
N GLU A 66 7.50 -21.95 -30.39
CA GLU A 66 6.48 -20.89 -30.42
C GLU A 66 5.71 -20.81 -29.09
N VAL A 67 5.17 -21.93 -28.62
CA VAL A 67 4.43 -22.01 -27.35
C VAL A 67 5.29 -21.59 -26.14
N GLN A 68 6.54 -22.05 -26.10
CA GLN A 68 7.46 -21.71 -25.01
C GLN A 68 7.87 -20.23 -25.04
N THR A 69 8.06 -19.67 -26.23
CA THR A 69 8.38 -18.25 -26.43
C THR A 69 7.22 -17.36 -25.97
N ASP A 70 5.99 -17.72 -26.35
CA ASP A 70 4.78 -17.02 -25.91
C ASP A 70 4.60 -17.08 -24.40
N TYR A 71 4.87 -18.24 -23.78
CA TYR A 71 4.84 -18.38 -22.33
C TYR A 71 5.85 -17.46 -21.64
N VAL A 72 7.11 -17.45 -22.10
CA VAL A 72 8.16 -16.60 -21.51
C VAL A 72 7.81 -15.13 -21.66
N LYS A 73 7.34 -14.70 -22.83
CA LYS A 73 6.91 -13.32 -23.08
C LYS A 73 5.77 -12.93 -22.14
N SER A 74 4.73 -13.76 -22.08
CA SER A 74 3.56 -13.50 -21.23
C SER A 74 3.92 -13.49 -19.73
N ALA A 75 4.81 -14.38 -19.30
CA ALA A 75 5.29 -14.44 -17.92
C ALA A 75 6.10 -13.19 -17.57
N TYR A 76 6.94 -12.71 -18.49
CA TYR A 76 7.70 -11.47 -18.31
C TYR A 76 6.78 -10.25 -18.20
N GLU A 77 5.83 -10.10 -19.11
CA GLU A 77 4.84 -9.01 -19.07
C GLU A 77 4.01 -9.05 -17.77
N GLY A 78 3.57 -10.24 -17.37
CA GLY A 78 2.87 -10.46 -16.11
C GLY A 78 3.70 -10.08 -14.89
N PHE A 79 4.97 -10.47 -14.85
CA PHE A 79 5.87 -10.15 -13.74
C PHE A 79 6.14 -8.66 -13.63
N VAL A 80 6.37 -7.97 -14.74
CA VAL A 80 6.59 -6.51 -14.75
C VAL A 80 5.34 -5.79 -14.25
N ALA A 81 4.16 -6.19 -14.71
CA ALA A 81 2.90 -5.63 -14.23
C ALA A 81 2.71 -5.86 -12.72
N GLN A 82 2.94 -7.08 -12.24
CA GLN A 82 2.84 -7.41 -10.81
C GLN A 82 3.84 -6.62 -9.96
N SER A 83 5.06 -6.44 -10.45
CA SER A 83 6.11 -5.71 -9.76
C SER A 83 5.78 -4.22 -9.63
N ALA A 84 5.25 -3.62 -10.71
CA ALA A 84 4.77 -2.24 -10.69
C ALA A 84 3.60 -2.08 -9.70
N LYS A 85 2.62 -2.98 -9.78
CA LYS A 85 1.44 -2.96 -8.91
C LYS A 85 1.80 -3.14 -7.43
N THR A 86 2.70 -4.08 -7.13
CA THR A 86 3.20 -4.31 -5.77
C THR A 86 3.88 -3.05 -5.24
N ARG A 87 4.75 -2.41 -6.04
CA ARG A 87 5.40 -1.15 -5.66
C ARG A 87 4.38 -0.05 -5.33
N GLU A 88 3.36 0.11 -6.16
CA GLU A 88 2.28 1.08 -5.92
C GLU A 88 1.53 0.80 -4.63
N LEU A 89 1.17 -0.47 -4.37
CA LEU A 89 0.47 -0.86 -3.15
C LEU A 89 1.30 -0.57 -1.89
N TYR A 90 2.60 -0.89 -1.90
CA TYR A 90 3.49 -0.57 -0.77
C TYR A 90 3.70 0.93 -0.59
N ALA A 91 3.86 1.70 -1.67
CA ALA A 91 3.97 3.15 -1.59
C ALA A 91 2.70 3.77 -1.00
N LYS A 92 1.53 3.35 -1.47
CA LYS A 92 0.24 3.79 -0.96
C LYS A 92 0.05 3.41 0.50
N LEU A 93 0.37 2.18 0.88
CA LEU A 93 0.33 1.72 2.27
C LEU A 93 1.17 2.64 3.17
N ALA A 94 2.41 2.95 2.78
CA ALA A 94 3.26 3.85 3.55
C ALA A 94 2.66 5.27 3.63
N GLN A 95 2.27 5.86 2.50
CA GLN A 95 1.69 7.21 2.45
C GLN A 95 0.44 7.34 3.33
N ASP A 96 -0.50 6.41 3.17
CA ASP A 96 -1.77 6.46 3.88
C ASP A 96 -1.57 6.18 5.39
N SER A 97 -0.62 5.32 5.77
CA SER A 97 -0.34 5.01 7.19
C SER A 97 0.26 6.20 7.94
N PHE A 98 1.03 7.06 7.26
CA PHE A 98 1.65 8.23 7.87
C PHE A 98 0.79 9.49 7.81
N ALA A 99 -0.19 9.57 6.91
CA ALA A 99 -1.05 10.74 6.75
C ALA A 99 -1.74 11.22 8.05
N PRO A 100 -2.28 10.35 8.93
CA PRO A 100 -2.93 10.76 10.17
C PRO A 100 -1.99 11.53 11.12
N PHE A 101 -0.69 11.22 11.09
CA PHE A 101 0.30 11.86 11.97
C PHE A 101 0.76 13.23 11.45
N GLY A 102 0.74 13.48 10.13
CA GLY A 102 1.00 14.81 9.57
C GLY A 102 -0.07 15.83 10.00
N ALA A 103 -1.33 15.40 10.02
CA ALA A 103 -2.44 16.21 10.54
C ALA A 103 -2.30 16.45 12.06
N LEU A 104 -1.91 15.42 12.81
CA LEU A 104 -1.66 15.52 14.25
C LEU A 104 -0.51 16.49 14.58
N TYR A 105 0.59 16.42 13.83
CA TYR A 105 1.73 17.34 13.99
C TYR A 105 1.32 18.79 13.81
N SER A 106 0.50 19.08 12.80
CA SER A 106 -0.04 20.42 12.54
C SER A 106 -0.92 20.91 13.69
N ALA A 107 -1.78 20.04 14.23
CA ALA A 107 -2.63 20.34 15.38
C ALA A 107 -1.83 20.56 16.68
N ALA A 108 -0.79 19.76 16.91
CA ALA A 108 0.13 19.91 18.03
C ALA A 108 0.87 21.26 17.94
N GLN A 109 1.42 21.60 16.78
CA GLN A 109 2.14 22.84 16.56
C GLN A 109 1.25 24.07 16.82
N ALA A 110 -0.01 24.06 16.35
CA ALA A 110 -0.97 25.12 16.64
C ALA A 110 -1.27 25.25 18.16
N THR A 111 -1.40 24.11 18.85
CA THR A 111 -1.64 24.07 20.30
C THR A 111 -0.46 24.65 21.09
N PHE A 112 0.78 24.28 20.72
CA PHE A 112 1.99 24.81 21.37
C PHE A 112 2.31 26.26 21.00
N ALA A 113 1.99 26.70 19.79
CA ALA A 113 2.12 28.10 19.38
C ALA A 113 1.15 29.00 20.16
N ALA A 114 -0.10 28.54 20.38
CA ALA A 114 -1.09 29.23 21.21
C ALA A 114 -0.74 29.23 22.70
N ALA A 115 0.12 28.31 23.16
CA ALA A 115 0.59 28.23 24.54
C ALA A 115 1.82 29.11 24.85
N LYS A 116 2.50 29.68 23.83
CA LYS A 116 3.65 30.56 24.03
C LYS A 116 3.15 31.96 24.44
N PRO A 117 3.43 32.46 25.66
CA PRO A 117 2.90 33.73 26.11
C PRO A 117 3.48 34.89 25.29
N ALA A 118 2.68 35.94 25.14
CA ALA A 118 3.09 37.24 24.61
C ALA A 118 4.13 37.89 25.55
N THR A 119 5.38 37.40 25.55
CA THR A 119 6.49 37.96 26.33
C THR A 119 7.41 38.82 25.44
N ARG A 120 6.84 39.59 24.52
CA ARG A 120 7.60 40.62 23.77
C ARG A 120 6.79 41.90 23.59
N ALA A 121 6.53 42.57 24.69
CA ALA A 121 6.44 44.02 24.73
C ALA A 121 7.23 44.45 25.98
N LYS A 122 8.46 44.93 25.75
CA LYS A 122 9.22 45.70 26.74
C LYS A 122 8.75 47.14 26.66
#